data_AF-A0A7T8GRT3-F1
#
_entry.id   AF-A0A7T8GRT3-F1
#
_cell.length_a   1.000
_cell.length_b   1.000
_cell.length_c   1.000
_cell.angle_alpha   90.00
_cell.angle_beta   90.00
_cell.angle_gamma   90.00
#
_symmetry.space_group_name_H-M   'P 1'
#
loop_
_entity.id
_entity.type
_entity.pdbx_description
1 polymer ?
#
loop_
_entity_poly.entity_id
_entity_poly.type
_entity_poly.pdbx_seq_one_letter_code
_entity_poly.pdbx_strand_id
1 'polypeptide(L)'
;MDSVASGTLYTFQQDSAPANTAKLLQSWLKKNVPNLWDFNTWPPNSPDLNPCDYYLKGKLEREVYATHHSNMASLKASIKSDINRLDPAEVSTD
;
A
#
# COMPACT_ATOMS: atom_id res chain seq x y z
N MET A 1 11.25 -4.23 -5.68
CA MET A 1 11.20 -3.17 -4.66
C MET A 1 12.55 -2.49 -4.51
N ASP A 2 13.66 -3.18 -4.72
CA ASP A 2 15.02 -2.60 -4.70
C ASP A 2 15.17 -1.35 -5.59
N SER A 3 14.57 -1.34 -6.78
CA SER A 3 14.56 -0.17 -7.66
C SER A 3 13.76 1.01 -7.11
N VAL A 4 12.71 0.74 -6.33
CA VAL A 4 11.87 1.76 -5.69
C VAL A 4 12.56 2.30 -4.44
N ALA A 5 13.16 1.42 -3.65
CA ALA A 5 13.90 1.78 -2.44
C ALA A 5 15.26 2.43 -2.74
N SER A 6 15.70 2.46 -4.01
CA SER A 6 16.98 3.05 -4.44
C SER A 6 18.18 2.51 -3.65
N GLY A 7 18.17 1.21 -3.34
CA GLY A 7 19.20 0.55 -2.52
C GLY A 7 19.07 0.74 -1.00
N THR A 8 18.06 1.46 -0.54
CA THR A 8 17.74 1.61 0.89
C THR A 8 17.11 0.33 1.43
N LEU A 9 17.41 -0.01 2.68
CA LEU A 9 16.75 -1.10 3.38
C LEU A 9 15.26 -0.77 3.53
N TYR A 10 14.41 -1.74 3.21
CA TYR A 10 12.96 -1.60 3.37
C TYR A 10 12.41 -2.85 4.05
N THR A 11 11.24 -2.71 4.67
CA THR A 11 10.40 -3.82 5.10
C THR A 11 9.13 -3.81 4.27
N PHE A 12 8.75 -4.98 3.75
CA PHE A 12 7.53 -5.13 2.99
C PHE A 12 6.40 -5.62 3.90
N GLN A 13 5.31 -4.86 3.92
CA GLN A 13 4.12 -5.09 4.73
C GLN A 13 2.91 -5.30 3.81
N GLN A 14 2.10 -6.32 4.12
CA GLN A 14 0.79 -6.57 3.50
C GLN A 14 -0.17 -7.10 4.56
N ASP A 15 -1.47 -6.95 4.32
CA ASP A 15 -2.50 -7.46 5.21
C ASP A 15 -2.65 -8.99 5.13
N SER A 16 -3.47 -9.52 6.02
CA SER A 16 -3.76 -10.94 6.15
C SER A 16 -4.80 -11.48 5.16
N ALA A 17 -5.12 -10.77 4.07
CA ALA A 17 -6.15 -11.19 3.12
C ALA A 17 -5.85 -12.57 2.49
N PRO A 18 -6.86 -13.40 2.17
CA PRO A 18 -6.64 -14.76 1.67
C PRO A 18 -5.73 -14.88 0.43
N ALA A 19 -5.78 -13.88 -0.46
CA ALA A 19 -4.89 -13.83 -1.63
C ALA A 19 -3.42 -13.66 -1.22
N ASN A 20 -3.16 -12.91 -0.15
CA ASN A 20 -1.82 -12.63 0.38
C ASN A 20 -1.26 -13.82 1.18
N THR A 21 -2.10 -14.75 1.65
CA THR A 21 -1.66 -15.94 2.41
C THR A 21 -1.42 -17.17 1.55
N ALA A 22 -1.70 -17.10 0.25
CA ALA A 22 -1.51 -18.21 -0.67
C ALA A 22 -0.05 -18.72 -0.65
N LYS A 23 0.14 -20.03 -0.45
CA LYS A 23 1.48 -20.65 -0.32
C LYS A 23 2.42 -20.31 -1.48
N LEU A 24 1.90 -20.27 -2.70
CA LEU A 24 2.66 -19.92 -3.90
C LEU A 24 3.23 -18.50 -3.80
N LEU A 25 2.38 -17.52 -3.46
CA LEU A 25 2.78 -16.13 -3.31
C LEU A 25 3.77 -15.95 -2.15
N GLN A 26 3.48 -16.54 -0.99
CA GLN A 26 4.36 -16.50 0.18
C GLN A 26 5.74 -17.10 -0.12
N SER A 27 5.81 -18.19 -0.86
CA SER A 27 7.08 -18.80 -1.29
C SER A 27 7.85 -17.88 -2.22
N TRP A 28 7.15 -17.20 -3.12
CA TRP A 28 7.77 -16.21 -4.01
C TRP A 28 8.27 -15.00 -3.23
N LEU A 29 7.47 -14.43 -2.32
CA LEU A 29 7.86 -13.27 -1.52
C LEU A 29 9.10 -13.57 -0.66
N LYS A 30 9.11 -14.70 0.07
CA LYS A 30 10.28 -15.11 0.87
C LYS A 30 11.56 -15.26 0.05
N LYS A 31 11.46 -15.60 -1.24
CA LYS A 31 12.61 -15.74 -2.13
C LYS A 31 13.08 -14.41 -2.73
N ASN A 32 12.18 -13.45 -2.96
CA ASN A 32 12.47 -12.26 -3.76
C ASN A 32 12.39 -10.94 -2.98
N VAL A 33 11.89 -10.95 -1.75
CA VAL A 33 11.73 -9.76 -0.91
C VAL A 33 12.57 -9.96 0.34
N PRO A 34 13.68 -9.21 0.51
CA PRO A 34 14.66 -9.46 1.57
C PRO A 34 14.08 -9.38 2.98
N ASN A 35 13.22 -8.39 3.23
CA ASN A 35 12.55 -8.22 4.53
C ASN A 35 11.04 -8.20 4.33
N LEU A 36 10.43 -9.37 4.45
CA LEU A 36 8.99 -9.53 4.50
C LEU A 36 8.56 -9.57 5.98
N TRP A 37 7.59 -8.74 6.37
CA TRP A 37 6.89 -9.00 7.63
C TRP A 37 6.09 -10.29 7.49
N ASP A 38 6.39 -11.25 8.38
CA ASP A 38 5.69 -12.52 8.37
C ASP A 38 4.20 -12.28 8.66
N PHE A 39 3.35 -13.10 8.06
CA PHE A 39 1.92 -13.03 8.27
C PHE A 39 1.55 -13.15 9.75
N ASN A 40 2.32 -13.94 10.52
CA ASN A 40 2.10 -14.12 11.95
C ASN A 40 2.48 -12.89 12.79
N THR A 41 3.21 -11.92 12.21
CA THR A 41 3.55 -10.67 12.86
C THR A 41 2.36 -9.71 12.89
N TRP A 42 1.38 -9.89 11.98
CA TRP A 42 0.23 -8.99 11.87
C TRP A 42 -0.95 -9.46 12.73
N PRO A 43 -1.46 -8.62 13.65
CA PRO A 43 -2.70 -8.94 14.35
C PRO A 43 -3.90 -8.95 13.36
N PRO A 44 -4.79 -9.94 13.47
CA PRO A 44 -5.98 -10.00 12.62
C PRO A 44 -6.90 -8.80 12.89
N ASN A 45 -7.54 -8.28 11.84
CA ASN A 45 -8.47 -7.13 11.89
C ASN A 45 -7.85 -5.83 12.40
N SER A 46 -6.59 -5.56 12.05
CA SER A 46 -5.89 -4.32 12.42
C SER A 46 -5.64 -3.39 11.22
N PRO A 47 -6.69 -2.76 10.65
CA PRO A 47 -6.52 -1.78 9.57
C PRO A 47 -5.84 -0.50 10.06
N ASP A 48 -5.91 -0.22 11.36
CA ASP A 48 -5.25 0.90 12.04
C ASP A 48 -3.73 0.83 11.96
N LEU A 49 -3.18 -0.39 11.89
CA LEU A 49 -1.74 -0.59 11.79
C LEU A 49 -1.26 -0.55 10.32
N ASN A 50 -2.14 -0.75 9.33
CA ASN A 50 -1.76 -0.72 7.91
C ASN A 50 -1.81 0.73 7.40
N PRO A 51 -0.68 1.38 7.07
CA PRO A 51 -0.69 2.78 6.63
C PRO A 51 -1.60 3.02 5.41
N CYS A 52 -1.70 2.02 4.52
CA CYS A 52 -2.59 2.09 3.36
C CYS A 52 -4.07 2.15 3.75
N ASP A 53 -4.50 1.37 4.75
CA ASP A 53 -5.89 1.33 5.19
C ASP A 53 -6.22 2.47 6.17
N TYR A 54 -5.31 2.75 7.11
CA TYR A 54 -5.49 3.79 8.12
C TYR A 54 -5.55 5.20 7.52
N TYR A 55 -4.64 5.51 6.59
CA TYR A 55 -4.47 6.87 6.08
C TYR A 55 -4.76 6.98 4.59
N LEU A 56 -3.99 6.27 3.76
CA LEU A 56 -3.95 6.52 2.31
C LEU A 56 -5.32 6.36 1.65
N LYS A 57 -6.00 5.25 1.93
CA LYS A 57 -7.32 4.96 1.37
C LYS A 57 -8.33 6.06 1.71
N GLY A 58 -8.48 6.40 2.98
CA GLY A 58 -9.43 7.42 3.42
C GLY A 58 -9.11 8.80 2.87
N LYS A 59 -7.81 9.15 2.74
CA LYS A 59 -7.41 10.41 2.11
C LYS A 59 -7.76 10.45 0.62
N LEU A 60 -7.36 9.43 -0.14
CA LEU A 60 -7.65 9.35 -1.57
C LEU A 60 -9.15 9.31 -1.85
N GLU A 61 -9.93 8.56 -1.05
CA GLU A 61 -11.39 8.53 -1.20
C GLU A 61 -12.00 9.93 -1.05
N ARG A 62 -11.55 10.74 -0.07
CA ARG A 62 -12.04 12.12 0.11
C ARG A 62 -11.68 13.02 -1.07
N GLU A 63 -10.45 12.91 -1.58
CA GLU A 63 -9.95 13.81 -2.63
C GLU A 63 -10.47 13.42 -4.02
N VAL A 64 -10.38 12.14 -4.37
CA VAL A 64 -10.81 11.62 -5.68
C VAL A 64 -12.31 11.79 -5.85
N TYR A 65 -13.11 11.48 -4.82
CA TYR A 65 -14.57 11.57 -4.90
C TYR A 65 -15.14 12.96 -4.60
N ALA A 66 -14.30 13.97 -4.33
CA ALA A 66 -14.73 15.37 -4.34
C ALA A 66 -15.17 15.84 -5.74
N THR A 67 -14.83 15.06 -6.79
CA THR A 67 -15.24 15.30 -8.17
C THR A 67 -15.94 14.08 -8.77
N HIS A 68 -16.87 14.30 -9.69
CA HIS A 68 -17.55 13.24 -10.41
C HIS A 68 -16.70 12.72 -11.58
N HIS A 69 -16.57 11.40 -11.69
CA HIS A 69 -15.85 10.71 -12.76
C HIS A 69 -16.82 9.99 -13.68
N SER A 70 -16.86 10.35 -14.96
CA SER A 70 -17.79 9.75 -15.93
C SER A 70 -17.33 8.41 -16.49
N ASN A 71 -16.06 8.05 -16.29
CA ASN A 71 -15.50 6.80 -16.80
C ASN A 71 -14.27 6.35 -16.00
N MET A 72 -13.87 5.11 -16.25
CA MET A 72 -12.71 4.49 -15.59
C MET A 72 -11.39 5.23 -15.86
N ALA A 73 -11.22 5.85 -17.04
CA ALA A 73 -9.99 6.54 -17.38
C ALA A 73 -9.83 7.84 -16.58
N SER A 74 -10.91 8.62 -16.43
CA SER A 74 -10.89 9.83 -15.59
C SER A 74 -10.63 9.50 -14.13
N LEU A 75 -11.25 8.44 -13.60
CA LEU A 75 -11.03 7.98 -12.24
C LEU A 75 -9.56 7.57 -12.00
N LYS A 76 -8.99 6.75 -12.90
CA LYS A 76 -7.58 6.35 -12.82
C LYS A 76 -6.62 7.54 -12.90
N ALA A 77 -6.95 8.54 -13.72
CA ALA A 77 -6.14 9.75 -13.83
C ALA A 77 -6.18 10.58 -12.54
N SER A 78 -7.36 10.73 -11.92
CA SER A 78 -7.51 11.42 -10.64
C SER A 78 -6.72 10.73 -9.53
N ILE A 79 -6.88 9.41 -9.37
CA ILE A 79 -6.14 8.64 -8.35
C ILE A 79 -4.63 8.84 -8.50
N LYS A 80 -4.09 8.76 -9.72
CA LYS A 80 -2.66 8.99 -9.98
C LYS A 80 -2.23 10.42 -9.65
N SER A 81 -3.04 11.40 -10.04
CA SER A 81 -2.79 12.81 -9.76
C SER A 81 -2.73 13.06 -8.25
N ASP A 82 -3.71 12.55 -7.50
CA ASP A 82 -3.83 12.80 -6.06
C ASP A 82 -2.72 12.09 -5.28
N ILE A 83 -2.35 10.86 -5.66
CA ILE A 83 -1.16 10.17 -5.11
C ILE A 83 0.11 11.01 -5.32
N ASN A 84 0.30 11.57 -6.51
CA ASN A 84 1.49 12.39 -6.81
C ASN A 84 1.48 13.75 -6.09
N ARG A 85 0.35 14.16 -5.53
CA ARG A 85 0.18 15.40 -4.77
C ARG A 85 0.28 15.21 -3.26
N LEU A 86 0.36 13.97 -2.78
CA LEU A 86 0.59 13.70 -1.37
C LEU A 86 1.89 14.36 -0.93
N ASP A 87 1.83 15.07 0.20
CA ASP A 87 3.02 15.65 0.78
C ASP A 87 3.88 14.51 1.34
N PRO A 88 5.17 14.40 0.96
CA PRO A 88 6.06 13.40 1.52
C PRO A 88 6.10 13.41 3.06
N ALA A 89 5.89 14.56 3.71
CA ALA A 89 5.82 14.65 5.16
C ALA A 89 4.62 13.93 5.77
N GLU A 90 3.55 13.71 5.01
CA GLU A 90 2.36 12.98 5.48
C GLU A 90 2.52 11.46 5.46
N VAL A 91 3.48 10.97 4.70
CA VAL A 91 3.75 9.53 4.50
C VAL A 91 5.16 9.13 4.95
N SER A 92 5.91 10.08 5.51
CA SER A 92 7.22 9.83 6.11
C SER A 92 7.06 9.07 7.42
N THR A 93 7.77 7.96 7.54
CA THR A 93 8.06 7.35 8.84
C THR A 93 9.42 7.86 9.27
N ASP A 94 9.50 8.48 10.47
CA ASP A 94 10.75 8.95 11.08
C ASP A 94 11.88 7.89 11.06
#